data_AF-A0A931SJV1-F1
#
_entry.id   AF-A0A931SJV1-F1
#
_cell.length_a   1.000
_cell.length_b   1.000
_cell.length_c   1.000
_cell.angle_alpha   90.00
_cell.angle_beta   90.00
_cell.angle_gamma   90.00
#
_symmetry.space_group_name_H-M   'P 1'
#
loop_
_entity.id
_entity.type
_entity.pdbx_description
1 polymer ?
#
loop_
_entity_poly.entity_id
_entity_poly.type
_entity_poly.pdbx_seq_one_letter_code
_entity_poly.pdbx_strand_id
1 'polypeptide(L)' 'MEKLDKELASGTTVVLHCRQGIGRSGLVAACLLVTKGLETEAAIKRLSSARGAMIPETDEQRRWIDHFASTIANLK' A
#
# COMPACT_ATOMS: atom_id res chain seq x y z
N MET A 1 -9.32 5.06 -1.34
CA MET A 1 -9.10 3.59 -1.34
C MET A 1 -10.31 2.85 -1.88
N GLU A 2 -11.53 3.19 -1.48
CA GLU A 2 -12.78 2.55 -1.94
C GLU A 2 -12.88 2.36 -3.47
N LYS A 3 -12.62 3.40 -4.27
CA LYS A 3 -12.65 3.28 -5.74
C LYS A 3 -11.67 2.20 -6.24
N LEU A 4 -10.43 2.23 -5.76
CA LEU A 4 -9.39 1.29 -6.20
C LEU A 4 -9.78 -0.15 -5.84
N ASP A 5 -10.34 -0.33 -4.65
CA ASP A 5 -10.83 -1.62 -4.19
C ASP A 5 -12.01 -2.14 -5.01
N LYS A 6 -12.95 -1.26 -5.35
CA LYS A 6 -14.11 -1.60 -6.20
C LYS A 6 -13.68 -2.06 -7.59
N GLU A 7 -12.74 -1.34 -8.22
CA GLU A 7 -12.21 -1.71 -9.54
C GLU A 7 -11.50 -3.08 -9.51
N LEU A 8 -10.71 -3.35 -8.46
CA LEU A 8 -10.07 -4.65 -8.29
C LEU A 8 -11.10 -5.77 -8.06
N ALA A 9 -12.12 -5.52 -7.25
CA ALA A 9 -13.20 -6.47 -6.98
C ALA A 9 -14.05 -6.76 -8.22
N SER A 10 -14.15 -5.83 -9.17
CA SER A 10 -14.82 -6.06 -10.47
C SER A 10 -13.95 -6.78 -11.50
N GLY A 11 -12.73 -7.19 -11.14
CA GLY A 11 -11.79 -7.85 -12.07
C GLY A 11 -11.03 -6.89 -12.98
N THR A 12 -11.14 -5.58 -12.77
CA THR A 12 -10.38 -4.58 -13.54
C THR A 12 -8.90 -4.65 -13.16
N THR A 13 -8.02 -4.64 -14.17
CA THR A 13 -6.58 -4.49 -13.94
C THR A 13 -6.24 -3.03 -13.67
N VAL A 14 -5.65 -2.73 -12.50
CA VAL A 14 -5.24 -1.37 -12.13
C VAL A 14 -3.73 -1.27 -12.00
N VAL A 15 -3.15 -0.23 -12.63
CA VAL A 15 -1.72 0.06 -12.57
C VAL A 15 -1.48 1.27 -11.65
N LEU A 16 -0.61 1.10 -10.66
CA LEU A 16 -0.09 2.20 -9.84
C LEU A 16 1.33 2.54 -10.29
N HIS A 17 1.60 3.80 -10.58
CA HIS A 17 2.94 4.25 -10.93
C HIS A 17 3.31 5.56 -10.22
N CYS A 18 4.61 5.80 -10.13
CA CYS A 18 5.17 7.12 -9.81
C CYS A 18 6.34 7.36 -10.77
N ARG A 19 7.42 8.01 -10.34
CA ARG A 19 8.63 8.16 -11.17
C ARG A 19 9.45 6.86 -11.20
N GLN A 20 9.71 6.25 -10.03
CA GLN A 20 10.59 5.07 -9.91
C GLN A 20 9.83 3.78 -9.61
N GLY A 21 8.53 3.86 -9.31
CA GLY A 21 7.75 2.69 -8.88
C GLY A 21 8.03 2.24 -7.44
N ILE A 22 8.78 3.02 -6.65
CA ILE A 22 9.28 2.62 -5.32
C ILE A 22 8.58 3.40 -4.20
N GLY A 23 8.61 4.73 -4.25
CA GLY A 23 8.05 5.58 -3.19
C GLY A 23 6.52 5.67 -3.20
N ARG A 24 5.98 6.75 -3.81
CA ARG A 24 4.53 7.07 -3.78
C ARG A 24 3.62 5.94 -4.27
N SER A 25 4.01 5.22 -5.30
CA SER A 25 3.22 4.07 -5.79
C SER A 25 3.22 2.91 -4.80
N GLY A 26 4.38 2.64 -4.18
CA GLY A 26 4.51 1.62 -3.14
C GLY A 26 3.73 1.98 -1.88
N LEU A 27 3.75 3.27 -1.48
CA LEU A 27 2.95 3.82 -0.40
C LEU A 27 1.45 3.52 -0.60
N VAL A 28 0.90 3.90 -1.76
CA VAL A 28 -0.52 3.67 -2.08
C VAL A 28 -0.86 2.18 -2.11
N ALA A 29 0.01 1.35 -2.69
CA ALA A 29 -0.17 -0.09 -2.71
C ALA A 29 -0.17 -0.70 -1.30
N ALA A 30 0.69 -0.22 -0.40
CA ALA A 30 0.75 -0.68 0.99
C ALA A 30 -0.54 -0.33 1.75
N CYS A 31 -1.00 0.92 1.64
CA CYS A 31 -2.26 1.34 2.26
C CYS A 31 -3.48 0.55 1.74
N LEU A 32 -3.49 0.18 0.46
CA LEU A 32 -4.53 -0.69 -0.09
C LEU A 32 -4.50 -2.08 0.58
N LEU A 33 -3.34 -2.72 0.66
CA LEU A 33 -3.18 -4.02 1.32
C LEU A 33 -3.59 -3.97 2.80
N VAL A 34 -3.23 -2.90 3.51
CA VAL A 34 -3.66 -2.67 4.90
C VAL A 34 -5.19 -2.56 5.00
N THR A 35 -5.83 -1.86 4.07
CA THR A 35 -7.31 -1.78 4.01
C THR A 35 -7.94 -3.16 3.79
N LYS A 36 -7.25 -4.06 3.09
CA LYS A 36 -7.65 -5.47 2.89
C LYS A 36 -7.33 -6.39 4.08
N GLY A 37 -6.83 -5.84 5.20
CA GLY A 37 -6.60 -6.57 6.44
C GLY A 37 -5.19 -7.15 6.61
N LEU A 38 -4.23 -6.75 5.77
CA LEU A 38 -2.83 -7.11 6.01
C LEU A 38 -2.20 -6.17 7.03
N GLU A 39 -1.38 -6.71 7.92
CA GLU A 39 -0.51 -5.91 8.78
C GLU A 39 0.50 -5.11 7.95
N THR A 40 0.86 -3.90 8.41
CA THR A 40 1.78 -2.99 7.69
C THR A 40 3.08 -3.67 7.27
N GLU A 41 3.72 -4.41 8.19
CA GLU A 41 4.96 -5.14 7.90
C GLU A 41 4.78 -6.21 6.82
N ALA A 42 3.66 -6.94 6.85
CA ALA A 42 3.36 -7.95 5.86
C ALA A 42 3.12 -7.32 4.49
N ALA A 43 2.43 -6.18 4.43
CA ALA A 43 2.22 -5.42 3.20
C ALA A 43 3.56 -4.94 2.60
N ILE A 44 4.43 -4.36 3.42
CA ILE A 44 5.76 -3.88 3.02
C ILE A 44 6.64 -5.01 2.52
N LYS A 45 6.71 -6.13 3.25
CA LYS A 45 7.50 -7.31 2.85
C LYS A 45 7.01 -7.86 1.52
N ARG A 46 5.69 -7.97 1.33
CA ARG A 46 5.08 -8.47 0.09
C ARG A 46 5.41 -7.56 -1.09
N LEU A 47 5.26 -6.25 -0.93
CA LEU A 47 5.56 -5.28 -1.99
C LEU A 47 7.04 -5.24 -2.34
N SER A 48 7.91 -5.26 -1.33
CA SER A 48 9.36 -5.25 -1.54
C SER A 48 9.82 -6.50 -2.30
N SER A 49 9.29 -7.67 -1.92
CA SER A 49 9.57 -8.93 -2.60
C SER A 49 9.08 -8.93 -4.05
N ALA A 50 7.87 -8.42 -4.30
CA ALA A 50 7.30 -8.35 -5.65
C ALA A 50 8.04 -7.34 -6.54
N ARG A 51 8.53 -6.24 -5.97
CA ARG A 51 9.24 -5.20 -6.71
C ARG A 51 10.73 -5.51 -6.91
N GLY A 52 11.33 -6.34 -6.05
CA GLY A 52 12.78 -6.56 -6.02
C GLY A 52 13.56 -5.36 -5.48
N ALA A 53 12.90 -4.48 -4.72
CA ALA A 53 13.49 -3.29 -4.10
C ALA A 53 12.79 -3.00 -2.77
N MET A 54 13.42 -2.23 -1.89
CA MET A 54 12.80 -1.81 -0.63
C MET A 54 11.61 -0.88 -0.91
N ILE A 55 10.46 -1.18 -0.31
CA ILE A 55 9.22 -0.40 -0.41
C ILE A 55 8.68 -0.12 1.00
N PRO A 56 8.29 1.11 1.35
CA PRO A 56 8.41 2.35 0.55
C PRO A 56 9.85 2.88 0.48
N GLU A 57 10.06 4.01 -0.21
CA GLU A 57 11.38 4.60 -0.48
C GLU A 57 12.00 5.29 0.75
N THR A 58 11.18 5.84 1.64
CA THR A 58 11.65 6.62 2.80
C THR A 58 10.94 6.24 4.09
N ASP A 59 11.58 6.55 5.22
CA ASP A 59 11.01 6.31 6.55
C ASP A 59 9.77 7.17 6.80
N GLU A 60 9.67 8.37 6.20
CA GLU A 60 8.46 9.20 6.27
C GLU A 60 7.27 8.50 5.63
N GLN A 61 7.49 7.88 4.47
CA GLN A 61 6.46 7.10 3.79
C GLN A 61 6.09 5.86 4.61
N ARG A 62 7.07 5.21 5.26
CA ARG A 62 6.80 4.12 6.19
C ARG A 62 5.91 4.56 7.34
N ARG A 63 6.28 5.63 8.04
CA ARG A 63 5.49 6.21 9.15
C ARG A 63 4.09 6.59 8.71
N TRP A 64 3.91 7.05 7.47
CA TRP A 64 2.58 7.32 6.91
C TRP A 64 1.71 6.07 6.81
N ILE A 65 2.28 4.93 6.39
CA ILE A 65 1.53 3.66 6.32
C ILE A 65 1.12 3.21 7.72
N ASP A 66 2.04 3.28 8.69
CA ASP A 66 1.74 2.93 10.09
C ASP A 66 0.63 3.82 10.66
N HIS A 67 0.71 5.14 10.43
CA HIS A 67 -0.34 6.08 10.84
C HIS A 67 -1.68 5.75 10.17
N PHE A 68 -1.67 5.50 8.85
CA PHE A 68 -2.86 5.12 8.10
C PHE A 68 -3.51 3.84 8.65
N ALA A 69 -2.70 2.82 8.96
CA ALA A 69 -3.17 1.57 9.56
C ALA A 69 -3.87 1.81 10.90
N SER A 70 -3.27 2.63 11.77
CA SER A 70 -3.88 3.03 13.04
C SER A 70 -5.20 3.78 12.85
N THR A 71 -5.27 4.72 11.90
CA THR A 71 -6.50 5.45 11.61
C THR A 71 -7.62 4.51 11.15
N ILE A 72 -7.33 3.58 10.24
CA ILE A 72 -8.33 2.61 9.73
C ILE A 72 -8.79 1.68 10.85
N ALA A 73 -7.88 1.23 11.73
CA ALA A 73 -8.23 0.37 12.86
C ALA A 73 -9.19 1.07 13.84
N ASN A 74 -9.02 2.39 14.05
CA ASN A 74 -9.88 3.19 14.92
C ASN A 74 -11.23 3.58 14.30
N LEU A 75 -11.39 3.41 12.99
CA LEU A 75 -12.64 3.70 12.26
C LEU A 75 -13.56 2.48 12.14
N LYS A 76 -13.07 1.29 12.51
CA LYS A 76 -13.84 0.04 12.56
C LYS A 76 -14.44 -0.15 13.95
#